data_AF-A0A7C1IPM4-F1
#
_entry.id   AF-A0A7C1IPM4-F1
#
_cell.length_a   1.000
_cell.length_b   1.000
_cell.length_c   1.000
_cell.angle_alpha   90.00
_cell.angle_beta   90.00
_cell.angle_gamma   90.00
#
_symmetry.space_group_name_H-M   'P 1'
#
loop_
_entity.id
_entity.type
_entity.pdbx_description
1 polymer ?
#
loop_
_entity_poly.entity_id
_entity_poly.type
_entity_poly.pdbx_seq_one_letter_code
_entity_poly.pdbx_strand_id
1 'polypeptide(L)'
;MEAKELKKYVLPLVFVIIVVLVTIFWLVRTTAVSTMYCGICHFKEAKLFSTSFVHSNKNSKCVDCHDLSPLSLSKHFTSDPKIMNGKCESCHKEIKERKEIKGRRIIKMDHKVHLDGVKASMKCLDCHSGIAHDTGSYATNRPTMTGCFAGECHTKERDIKKCDYCHYVKFVFEKAN
;
A
#
# COMPACT_ATOMS: atom_id res chain seq x y z
N MET A 1 59.21 0.44 15.55
CA MET A 1 58.37 -0.75 15.28
C MET A 1 58.66 -1.23 13.87
N GLU A 2 59.24 -2.42 13.73
CA GLU A 2 59.58 -2.99 12.41
C GLU A 2 58.32 -3.24 11.58
N ALA A 3 58.41 -3.09 10.25
CA ALA A 3 57.30 -3.26 9.30
C ALA A 3 56.62 -4.64 9.37
N LYS A 4 57.28 -5.65 9.97
CA LYS A 4 56.76 -6.99 10.22
C LYS A 4 55.70 -7.03 11.33
N GLU A 5 55.90 -6.27 12.39
CA GLU A 5 54.97 -6.19 13.53
C GLU A 5 53.66 -5.49 13.13
N LEU A 6 53.73 -4.49 12.25
CA LEU A 6 52.54 -3.79 11.75
C LEU A 6 51.63 -4.74 10.93
N LYS A 7 52.22 -5.57 10.05
CA LYS A 7 51.48 -6.54 9.21
C LYS A 7 50.69 -7.58 10.03
N LYS A 8 51.15 -7.93 11.23
CA LYS A 8 50.48 -8.88 12.13
C LYS A 8 49.11 -8.35 12.59
N TYR A 9 48.97 -7.03 12.74
CA TYR A 9 47.72 -6.40 13.18
C TYR A 9 46.84 -5.91 12.03
N VAL A 10 47.34 -5.85 10.80
CA VAL A 10 46.53 -5.43 9.63
C VAL A 10 45.31 -6.33 9.44
N LEU A 11 45.48 -7.66 9.50
CA LEU A 11 44.37 -8.60 9.30
C LEU A 11 43.28 -8.48 10.37
N PRO A 12 43.58 -8.51 11.68
CA PRO A 12 42.56 -8.34 12.71
C PRO A 12 41.95 -6.93 12.69
N LEU A 13 42.72 -5.89 12.36
CA LEU A 13 42.20 -4.52 12.19
C LEU A 13 41.20 -4.45 11.03
N VAL A 14 41.53 -5.02 9.88
CA VAL A 14 40.62 -5.09 8.72
C VAL A 14 39.35 -5.87 9.07
N PHE A 15 39.48 -6.98 9.80
CA PHE A 15 38.32 -7.74 10.27
C PHE A 15 37.41 -6.90 11.17
N VAL A 16 37.97 -6.19 12.15
CA VAL A 16 37.20 -5.29 13.03
C VAL A 16 36.50 -4.20 12.21
N ILE A 17 37.18 -3.57 11.26
CA ILE A 17 36.60 -2.55 10.39
C ILE A 17 35.41 -3.11 9.60
N ILE A 18 35.56 -4.31 9.01
CA ILE A 18 34.48 -4.96 8.26
C ILE A 18 33.28 -5.24 9.17
N VAL A 19 33.51 -5.79 10.36
CA VAL A 19 32.44 -6.06 11.33
C VAL A 19 31.70 -4.76 11.68
N VAL A 20 32.43 -3.68 12.00
CA VAL A 20 31.85 -2.37 12.31
C VAL A 20 31.02 -1.83 11.15
N LEU A 21 31.54 -1.88 9.93
CA LEU A 21 30.81 -1.42 8.74
C LEU A 21 29.54 -2.23 8.48
N VAL A 22 29.59 -3.55 8.64
CA VAL A 22 28.42 -4.42 8.50
C VAL A 22 27.38 -4.12 9.57
N THR A 23 27.80 -3.91 10.82
CA THR A 23 26.88 -3.56 11.92
C THR A 23 26.22 -2.20 11.69
N ILE A 24 26.98 -1.18 11.29
CA ILE A 24 26.44 0.16 10.97
C ILE A 24 25.45 0.05 9.81
N PHE A 25 25.83 -0.63 8.73
CA PHE A 25 24.97 -0.82 7.57
C PHE A 25 23.66 -1.53 7.95
N TRP A 26 23.74 -2.59 8.75
CA TRP A 26 22.57 -3.32 9.23
C TRP A 26 21.66 -2.44 10.09
N LEU A 27 22.23 -1.63 10.98
CA LEU A 27 21.48 -0.72 11.85
C LEU A 27 20.80 0.40 11.04
N VAL A 28 21.50 1.01 10.09
CA VAL A 28 20.92 2.03 9.19
C VAL A 28 19.79 1.43 8.36
N ARG A 29 20.00 0.24 7.79
CA ARG A 29 18.96 -0.41 6.99
C ARG A 29 17.74 -0.77 7.83
N THR A 30 17.93 -1.40 8.98
CA THR A 30 16.82 -1.83 9.85
C THR A 30 15.98 -0.67 10.35
N THR A 31 16.60 0.47 10.67
CA THR A 31 15.90 1.69 11.06
C THR A 31 15.16 2.32 9.87
N ALA A 32 15.80 2.41 8.70
CA ALA A 32 15.19 2.99 7.50
C ALA A 32 13.97 2.22 6.96
N VAL A 33 13.91 0.90 7.15
CA VAL A 33 12.83 0.04 6.61
C VAL A 33 11.73 -0.32 7.60
N SER A 34 11.85 0.12 8.85
CA SER A 34 10.96 -0.34 9.91
C SER A 34 9.73 0.56 10.03
N THR A 35 8.55 -0.06 9.92
CA THR A 35 7.25 0.58 10.10
C THR A 35 7.13 1.30 11.44
N MET A 36 7.84 0.81 12.48
CA MET A 36 7.85 1.45 13.80
C MET A 36 8.43 2.86 13.74
N TYR A 37 9.57 3.04 13.06
CA TYR A 37 10.21 4.36 12.98
C TYR A 37 9.42 5.32 12.09
N CYS A 38 8.81 4.82 11.00
CA CYS A 38 7.85 5.61 10.22
C CYS A 38 6.68 6.09 11.10
N GLY A 39 6.18 5.21 11.96
CA GLY A 39 5.05 5.45 12.85
C GLY A 39 5.31 6.41 14.01
N ILE A 40 6.58 6.78 14.28
CA ILE A 40 6.90 7.84 15.26
C ILE A 40 6.31 9.17 14.77
N CYS A 41 6.41 9.46 13.48
CA CYS A 41 5.86 10.66 12.87
C CYS A 41 4.47 10.40 12.26
N HIS A 42 4.26 9.24 11.63
CA HIS A 42 3.02 8.84 10.96
C HIS A 42 2.18 7.90 11.84
N PHE A 43 1.90 8.30 13.08
CA PHE A 43 1.28 7.42 14.08
C PHE A 43 -0.13 6.96 13.68
N LYS A 44 -0.92 7.82 13.01
CA LYS A 44 -2.27 7.50 12.56
C LYS A 44 -2.24 6.44 11.46
N GLU A 45 -1.41 6.66 10.44
CA GLU A 45 -1.24 5.75 9.31
C GLU A 45 -0.63 4.43 9.79
N ALA A 46 0.37 4.47 10.66
CA ALA A 46 1.00 3.27 11.23
C ALA A 46 -0.02 2.42 12.01
N LYS A 47 -0.92 3.05 12.77
CA LYS A 47 -2.02 2.35 13.44
C LYS A 47 -2.92 1.66 12.42
N LEU A 48 -3.39 2.39 11.40
CA LEU A 48 -4.29 1.84 10.39
C LEU A 48 -3.64 0.73 9.57
N PHE A 49 -2.38 0.90 9.20
CA PHE A 49 -1.57 -0.10 8.53
C PHE A 49 -1.45 -1.37 9.39
N SER A 50 -1.08 -1.23 10.67
CA SER A 50 -0.95 -2.39 11.57
C SER A 50 -2.25 -3.17 11.76
N THR A 51 -3.40 -2.51 11.70
CA THR A 51 -4.73 -3.11 11.82
C THR A 51 -5.33 -3.56 10.48
N SER A 52 -4.68 -3.25 9.36
CA SER A 52 -5.17 -3.63 8.04
C SER A 52 -5.18 -5.14 7.89
N PHE A 53 -6.25 -5.69 7.33
CA PHE A 53 -6.32 -7.12 7.04
C PHE A 53 -5.35 -7.51 5.90
N VAL A 54 -5.19 -6.63 4.91
CA VAL A 54 -4.43 -6.91 3.69
C VAL A 54 -2.99 -6.43 3.82
N HIS A 55 -2.79 -5.18 4.26
CA HIS A 55 -1.48 -4.52 4.31
C HIS A 55 -1.04 -4.26 5.76
N SER A 56 -0.81 -5.34 6.52
CA SER A 56 -0.26 -5.27 7.88
C SER A 56 1.25 -5.51 7.91
N ASN A 57 1.88 -5.22 9.04
CA ASN A 57 3.32 -5.47 9.30
C ASN A 57 3.75 -6.94 9.09
N LYS A 58 2.80 -7.89 8.99
CA LYS A 58 3.08 -9.29 8.67
C LYS A 58 3.30 -9.53 7.17
N ASN A 59 2.65 -8.73 6.32
CA ASN A 59 2.54 -8.97 4.88
C ASN A 59 3.20 -7.87 4.04
N SER A 60 3.39 -6.67 4.59
CA SER A 60 4.03 -5.55 3.92
C SER A 60 4.64 -4.57 4.92
N LYS A 61 5.49 -3.67 4.43
CA LYS A 61 6.11 -2.55 5.15
C LYS A 61 5.83 -1.24 4.43
N CYS A 62 5.94 -0.12 5.14
CA CYS A 62 5.78 1.22 4.55
C CYS A 62 6.71 1.44 3.35
N VAL A 63 7.95 0.98 3.46
CA VAL A 63 8.99 1.15 2.43
C VAL A 63 8.72 0.35 1.16
N ASP A 64 7.93 -0.72 1.22
CA ASP A 64 7.62 -1.50 0.01
C ASP A 64 6.89 -0.64 -1.02
N CYS A 65 6.08 0.30 -0.53
CA CYS A 65 5.42 1.33 -1.33
C CYS A 65 6.29 2.59 -1.45
N HIS A 66 6.72 3.16 -0.32
CA HIS A 66 7.30 4.51 -0.28
C HIS A 66 8.76 4.62 -0.72
N ASP A 67 9.48 3.51 -0.87
CA ASP A 67 10.90 3.49 -1.19
C ASP A 67 11.16 3.30 -2.69
N LEU A 68 12.05 4.12 -3.21
CA LEU A 68 12.53 4.09 -4.60
C LEU A 68 13.84 3.32 -4.76
N SER A 69 14.53 3.03 -3.66
CA SER A 69 15.82 2.33 -3.67
C SER A 69 15.62 0.82 -3.76
N PRO A 70 16.37 0.11 -4.62
CA PRO A 70 16.35 -1.34 -4.68
C PRO A 70 16.92 -2.00 -3.41
N LEU A 71 17.72 -1.28 -2.63
CA LEU A 71 18.33 -1.78 -1.38
C LEU A 71 17.63 -1.27 -0.11
N SER A 72 16.55 -0.52 -0.30
CA SER A 72 15.81 0.15 0.75
C SER A 72 16.64 1.12 1.60
N LEU A 73 17.50 1.89 0.91
CA LEU A 73 18.40 2.89 1.49
C LEU A 73 18.12 4.28 0.92
N SER A 74 16.87 4.54 0.51
CA SER A 74 16.59 5.84 -0.08
C SER A 74 16.75 6.94 0.96
N LYS A 75 17.43 8.02 0.54
CA LYS A 75 17.53 9.25 1.33
C LYS A 75 16.18 9.98 1.40
N HIS A 76 15.29 9.70 0.45
CA HIS A 76 13.97 10.32 0.34
C HIS A 76 12.89 9.28 0.06
N PHE A 77 11.84 9.30 0.85
CA PHE A 77 10.62 8.53 0.62
C PHE A 77 9.64 9.38 -0.18
N THR A 78 8.77 8.74 -0.96
CA THR A 78 7.80 9.43 -1.81
C THR A 78 6.40 8.89 -1.59
N SER A 79 5.42 9.79 -1.61
CA SER A 79 3.99 9.47 -1.67
C SER A 79 3.39 9.87 -3.02
N ASP A 80 4.23 10.08 -4.04
CA ASP A 80 3.78 10.45 -5.37
C ASP A 80 2.79 9.42 -5.92
N PRO A 81 1.58 9.84 -6.34
CA PRO A 81 0.55 8.91 -6.79
C PRO A 81 0.97 8.04 -7.99
N LYS A 82 1.78 8.55 -8.93
CA LYS A 82 2.22 7.78 -10.10
C LYS A 82 3.14 6.64 -9.66
N ILE A 83 4.07 6.92 -8.74
CA ILE A 83 4.98 5.92 -8.19
C ILE A 83 4.20 4.88 -7.37
N MET A 84 3.33 5.33 -6.47
CA MET A 84 2.53 4.45 -5.61
C MET A 84 1.62 3.51 -6.42
N ASN A 85 0.98 4.00 -7.49
CA ASN A 85 0.19 3.15 -8.38
C ASN A 85 1.05 2.03 -9.02
N GLY A 86 2.26 2.34 -9.48
CA GLY A 86 3.18 1.33 -10.00
C GLY A 86 3.59 0.28 -8.97
N LYS A 87 3.76 0.70 -7.70
CA LYS A 87 4.05 -0.22 -6.59
C LYS A 87 2.87 -1.15 -6.29
N CYS A 88 1.63 -0.68 -6.36
CA CYS A 88 0.45 -1.53 -6.25
C CYS A 88 0.49 -2.66 -7.29
N GLU A 89 0.76 -2.31 -8.55
CA GLU A 89 0.83 -3.27 -9.66
C GLU A 89 1.99 -4.25 -9.52
N SER A 90 3.08 -3.87 -8.86
CA SER A 90 4.24 -4.76 -8.66
C SER A 90 3.89 -6.00 -7.84
N CYS A 91 3.00 -5.87 -6.85
CA CYS A 91 2.49 -6.97 -6.03
C CYS A 91 1.16 -7.53 -6.57
N HIS A 92 0.33 -6.70 -7.18
CA HIS A 92 -1.01 -7.05 -7.68
C HIS A 92 -1.08 -7.11 -9.21
N LYS A 93 -0.16 -7.82 -9.85
CA LYS A 93 0.00 -7.86 -11.32
C LYS A 93 -1.27 -8.27 -12.07
N GLU A 94 -2.01 -9.24 -11.53
CA GLU A 94 -3.20 -9.81 -12.17
C GLU A 94 -4.48 -8.97 -11.96
N ILE A 95 -4.42 -7.84 -11.24
CA ILE A 95 -5.62 -7.10 -10.87
C ILE A 95 -6.39 -6.59 -12.10
N LYS A 96 -5.67 -6.22 -13.17
CA LYS A 96 -6.24 -5.72 -14.44
C LYS A 96 -6.96 -6.80 -15.24
N GLU A 97 -6.71 -8.07 -14.96
CA GLU A 97 -7.31 -9.20 -15.67
C GLU A 97 -8.52 -9.79 -14.92
N ARG A 98 -8.68 -9.42 -13.64
CA ARG A 98 -9.77 -9.92 -12.80
C ARG A 98 -11.05 -9.13 -13.06
N LYS A 99 -12.01 -9.82 -13.69
CA LYS A 99 -13.35 -9.30 -13.95
C LYS A 99 -14.17 -9.10 -12.67
N GLU A 100 -14.00 -9.98 -11.68
CA GLU A 100 -14.73 -9.89 -10.41
C GLU A 100 -13.89 -10.42 -9.25
N ILE A 101 -14.10 -9.87 -8.05
CA ILE A 101 -13.50 -10.40 -6.82
C ILE A 101 -14.33 -11.62 -6.37
N LYS A 102 -13.76 -12.83 -6.51
CA LYS A 102 -14.38 -14.08 -6.04
C LYS A 102 -14.79 -13.97 -4.56
N GLY A 103 -16.02 -14.37 -4.25
CA GLY A 103 -16.54 -14.42 -2.88
C GLY A 103 -17.20 -13.14 -2.37
N ARG A 104 -17.29 -12.07 -3.18
CA ARG A 104 -18.03 -10.85 -2.80
C ARG A 104 -19.35 -10.76 -3.57
N ARG A 105 -20.47 -10.82 -2.84
CA ARG A 105 -21.84 -10.89 -3.40
C ARG A 105 -22.65 -9.60 -3.27
N ILE A 106 -22.05 -8.48 -2.87
CA ILE A 106 -22.79 -7.25 -2.55
C ILE A 106 -22.63 -6.18 -3.62
N ILE A 107 -21.42 -6.00 -4.17
CA ILE A 107 -21.12 -5.00 -5.19
C ILE A 107 -20.50 -5.64 -6.44
N LYS A 108 -20.95 -5.20 -7.62
CA LYS A 108 -20.40 -5.48 -8.93
C LYS A 108 -19.28 -4.48 -9.18
N MET A 109 -18.03 -4.91 -9.04
CA MET A 109 -16.87 -4.08 -9.32
C MET A 109 -15.86 -4.88 -10.15
N ASP A 110 -15.61 -4.39 -11.36
CA ASP A 110 -14.68 -4.99 -12.32
C ASP A 110 -13.46 -4.06 -12.48
N HIS A 111 -12.28 -4.49 -12.02
CA HIS A 111 -11.06 -3.71 -12.16
C HIS A 111 -10.65 -3.54 -13.62
N LYS A 112 -10.93 -4.51 -14.49
CA LYS A 112 -10.59 -4.42 -15.91
C LYS A 112 -11.31 -3.25 -16.55
N VAL A 113 -12.61 -3.13 -16.33
CA VAL A 113 -13.43 -2.05 -16.92
C VAL A 113 -12.98 -0.65 -16.48
N HIS A 114 -12.46 -0.51 -15.26
CA HIS A 114 -12.04 0.79 -14.73
C HIS A 114 -10.57 1.13 -15.03
N LEU A 115 -9.72 0.13 -15.27
CA LEU A 115 -8.28 0.30 -15.45
C LEU A 115 -7.80 0.10 -16.90
N ASP A 116 -8.61 -0.46 -17.80
CA ASP A 116 -8.20 -0.81 -19.17
C ASP A 116 -8.00 0.39 -20.12
N GLY A 117 -8.46 1.58 -19.74
CA GLY A 117 -8.36 2.79 -20.56
C GLY A 117 -9.38 2.87 -21.69
N VAL A 118 -10.23 1.86 -21.89
CA VAL A 118 -11.24 1.82 -22.96
C VAL A 118 -12.53 2.47 -22.49
N LYS A 119 -13.00 2.09 -21.30
CA LYS A 119 -14.23 2.66 -20.70
C LYS A 119 -13.92 3.72 -19.65
N ALA A 120 -12.85 3.52 -18.90
CA ALA A 120 -12.30 4.51 -17.98
C ALA A 120 -10.78 4.35 -17.88
N SER A 121 -10.09 5.43 -17.53
CA SER A 121 -8.63 5.45 -17.35
C SER A 121 -8.28 5.70 -15.88
N MET A 122 -8.92 4.96 -14.97
CA MET A 122 -8.67 5.12 -13.54
C MET A 122 -7.36 4.45 -13.12
N LYS A 123 -6.86 4.87 -11.97
CA LYS A 123 -5.69 4.33 -11.29
C LYS A 123 -6.09 3.78 -9.93
N CYS A 124 -5.25 2.93 -9.35
CA CYS A 124 -5.50 2.29 -8.07
C CYS A 124 -5.85 3.31 -6.98
N LEU A 125 -5.08 4.40 -6.88
CA LEU A 125 -5.27 5.41 -5.84
C LEU A 125 -6.48 6.31 -6.02
N ASP A 126 -7.07 6.37 -7.22
CA ASP A 126 -8.29 7.15 -7.46
C ASP A 126 -9.44 6.60 -6.62
N CYS A 127 -9.43 5.30 -6.35
CA CYS A 127 -10.33 4.66 -5.40
C CYS A 127 -9.63 4.38 -4.05
N HIS A 128 -8.40 3.86 -4.05
CA HIS A 128 -7.75 3.29 -2.86
C HIS A 128 -6.95 4.26 -1.99
N SER A 129 -6.88 5.55 -2.32
CA SER A 129 -6.13 6.56 -1.54
C SER A 129 -6.53 6.67 -0.06
N GLY A 130 -7.69 6.13 0.34
CA GLY A 130 -8.12 6.02 1.75
C GLY A 130 -8.68 4.64 2.15
N ILE A 131 -8.83 3.70 1.23
CA ILE A 131 -9.47 2.39 1.49
C ILE A 131 -8.52 1.40 2.16
N ALA A 132 -7.22 1.49 1.87
CA ALA A 132 -6.22 0.60 2.47
C ALA A 132 -6.14 0.75 4.01
N HIS A 133 -6.70 1.85 4.53
CA HIS A 133 -6.69 2.28 5.92
C HIS A 133 -8.10 2.54 6.45
N ASP A 134 -9.11 1.85 5.91
CA ASP A 134 -10.53 1.98 6.27
C ASP A 134 -10.74 2.04 7.80
N THR A 135 -11.31 3.15 8.26
CA THR A 135 -11.56 3.44 9.69
C THR A 135 -12.90 2.89 10.18
N GLY A 136 -13.65 2.18 9.33
CA GLY A 136 -14.95 1.63 9.68
C GLY A 136 -14.88 0.61 10.82
N SER A 137 -15.91 0.58 11.67
CA SER A 137 -16.06 -0.36 12.81
C SER A 137 -15.98 -1.83 12.39
N TYR A 138 -16.24 -2.11 11.11
CA TYR A 138 -15.99 -3.37 10.44
C TYR A 138 -15.08 -3.10 9.25
N ALA A 139 -13.80 -3.50 9.33
CA ALA A 139 -12.84 -3.34 8.24
C ALA A 139 -13.26 -4.22 7.06
N THR A 140 -13.98 -3.66 6.10
CA THR A 140 -14.45 -4.42 4.94
C THR A 140 -13.45 -4.38 3.78
N ASN A 141 -12.44 -3.49 3.86
CA ASN A 141 -11.54 -3.11 2.77
C ASN A 141 -12.33 -2.70 1.52
N ARG A 142 -13.46 -2.01 1.70
CA ARG A 142 -14.35 -1.60 0.61
C ARG A 142 -14.23 -0.10 0.38
N PRO A 143 -14.26 0.37 -0.87
CA PRO A 143 -14.68 1.73 -1.15
C PRO A 143 -16.03 1.96 -0.48
N THR A 144 -16.16 3.03 0.29
CA THR A 144 -17.47 3.52 0.68
C THR A 144 -18.20 4.02 -0.57
N MET A 145 -19.54 4.11 -0.54
CA MET A 145 -20.30 4.73 -1.64
C MET A 145 -19.82 6.18 -1.90
N THR A 146 -19.29 6.85 -0.87
CA THR A 146 -18.58 8.12 -1.01
C THR A 146 -17.42 8.02 -1.99
N GLY A 147 -16.64 6.93 -2.03
CA GLY A 147 -15.60 6.76 -3.06
C GLY A 147 -16.16 6.75 -4.48
N CYS A 148 -17.23 5.99 -4.73
CA CYS A 148 -17.85 5.89 -6.05
C CYS A 148 -18.51 7.21 -6.51
N PHE A 149 -19.12 7.95 -5.57
CA PHE A 149 -19.87 9.16 -5.88
C PHE A 149 -19.10 10.47 -5.69
N ALA A 150 -18.16 10.54 -4.74
CA ALA A 150 -17.30 11.68 -4.49
C ALA A 150 -16.10 11.72 -5.44
N GLY A 151 -15.73 10.59 -6.07
CA GLY A 151 -14.82 10.58 -7.23
C GLY A 151 -15.41 11.21 -8.49
N GLU A 152 -16.60 11.82 -8.42
CA GLU A 152 -17.32 12.52 -9.50
C GLU A 152 -17.58 11.72 -10.79
N CYS A 153 -17.26 10.43 -10.83
CA CYS A 153 -17.32 9.60 -12.04
C CYS A 153 -18.74 9.07 -12.33
N HIS A 154 -19.48 8.63 -11.30
CA HIS A 154 -20.80 8.02 -11.44
C HIS A 154 -21.95 8.93 -10.97
N THR A 155 -21.88 10.20 -11.36
CA THR A 155 -22.86 11.21 -10.90
C THR A 155 -24.27 10.99 -11.47
N LYS A 156 -24.39 10.37 -12.65
CA LYS A 156 -25.68 10.08 -13.33
C LYS A 156 -26.35 8.80 -12.84
N GLU A 157 -25.63 7.99 -12.07
CA GLU A 157 -26.08 6.73 -11.47
C GLU A 157 -26.48 6.89 -9.99
N ARG A 158 -26.54 8.12 -9.46
CA ARG A 158 -26.97 8.42 -8.09
C ARG A 158 -28.46 8.19 -7.82
N ASP A 159 -29.25 7.87 -8.85
CA ASP A 159 -30.68 7.56 -8.70
C ASP A 159 -30.85 6.23 -7.93
N ILE A 160 -31.65 6.26 -6.87
CA ILE A 160 -32.00 5.09 -6.04
C ILE A 160 -32.64 3.95 -6.84
N LYS A 161 -33.17 4.23 -8.03
CA LYS A 161 -33.72 3.21 -8.94
C LYS A 161 -32.66 2.42 -9.70
N LYS A 162 -31.40 2.87 -9.70
CA LYS A 162 -30.28 2.26 -10.45
C LYS A 162 -29.30 1.49 -9.57
N CYS A 163 -29.66 1.19 -8.32
CA CYS A 163 -28.78 0.46 -7.40
C CYS A 163 -28.36 -0.92 -7.94
N ASP A 164 -29.18 -1.55 -8.77
CA ASP A 164 -28.92 -2.86 -9.38
C ASP A 164 -27.78 -2.85 -10.43
N TYR A 165 -27.38 -1.68 -10.93
CA TYR A 165 -26.21 -1.55 -11.80
C TYR A 165 -24.92 -1.87 -11.05
N CYS A 166 -24.86 -1.50 -9.77
CA CYS A 166 -23.68 -1.69 -8.92
C CYS A 166 -23.85 -2.81 -7.89
N HIS A 167 -25.06 -3.28 -7.61
CA HIS A 167 -25.31 -4.28 -6.57
C HIS A 167 -25.93 -5.56 -7.13
N TYR A 168 -25.52 -6.71 -6.59
CA TYR A 168 -26.17 -8.00 -6.89
C TYR A 168 -27.48 -8.19 -6.11
N VAL A 169 -27.71 -7.36 -5.10
CA VAL A 169 -28.91 -7.39 -4.26
C VAL A 169 -29.74 -6.15 -4.52
N LYS A 170 -31.06 -6.33 -4.57
CA LYS A 170 -32.01 -5.22 -4.63
C LYS A 170 -32.21 -4.71 -3.21
N PHE A 171 -31.71 -3.52 -2.90
CA PHE A 171 -31.99 -2.90 -1.62
C PHE A 171 -33.45 -2.49 -1.56
N VAL A 172 -34.15 -2.98 -0.54
CA VAL A 172 -35.50 -2.54 -0.19
C VAL A 172 -35.32 -1.53 0.93
N PHE A 173 -35.50 -0.24 0.62
CA PHE A 173 -35.55 0.78 1.65
C PHE A 173 -36.98 0.80 2.19
N GLU A 174 -37.18 0.39 3.43
CA GLU A 174 -38.43 0.67 4.12
C GLU A 174 -38.62 2.19 4.17
N LYS A 175 -39.83 2.65 3.83
CA LYS A 175 -40.19 4.05 4.04
C LYS A 175 -39.97 4.35 5.52
N ALA A 176 -39.04 5.26 5.83
CA ALA A 176 -39.01 5.86 7.15
C ALA A 176 -40.35 6.59 7.33
N ASN A 177 -41.14 6.12 8.29
CA ASN A 177 -42.35 6.78 8.75
C ASN A 177 -42.01 8.08 9.48
#